data_AF-A0A8H5SXK0-F1
#
_entry.id   AF-A0A8H5SXK0-F1
#
_cell.length_a   1.000
_cell.length_b   1.000
_cell.length_c   1.000
_cell.angle_alpha   90.00
_cell.angle_beta   90.00
_cell.angle_gamma   90.00
#
_symmetry.space_group_name_H-M   'P 1'
#
loop_
_entity.id
_entity.type
_entity.pdbx_description
1 polymer ?
#
loop_
_entity_poly.entity_id
_entity_poly.type
_entity_poly.pdbx_seq_one_letter_code
_entity_poly.pdbx_strand_id
1 'polypeptide(L)'
;MAAPRAFNNPGSGYLQNGAGGLPPTGAAPLLPNQGRVLQTGPLRVLCIADVRGNLRSLNDLAKQARADHIIHTGDFGFYDDTSLERIAEKTLKHVAQYSPLISEPVKKAIQQGGPGPVKSRFPPNELPLSELPLLISGEVKLDVPVYTVWGACED
;
A
#
# COMPACT_ATOMS: atom_id res chain seq x y z
N MET A 1 18.20 -38.19 -41.28
CA MET A 1 18.47 -38.19 -39.83
C MET A 1 19.11 -36.85 -39.48
N ALA A 2 18.39 -36.00 -38.76
CA ALA A 2 18.90 -34.74 -38.20
C ALA A 2 18.32 -34.61 -36.79
N ALA A 3 19.19 -34.49 -35.78
CA ALA A 3 18.80 -34.41 -34.38
C ALA A 3 18.22 -33.02 -34.05
N PRO A 4 17.16 -32.91 -33.22
CA PRO A 4 16.66 -31.61 -32.79
C PRO A 4 17.59 -30.99 -31.74
N ARG A 5 17.84 -29.68 -31.87
CA ARG A 5 18.62 -28.88 -30.92
C ARG A 5 17.81 -28.60 -29.66
N ALA A 6 18.42 -28.79 -28.50
CA ALA A 6 17.86 -28.47 -27.20
C ALA A 6 17.77 -26.93 -27.02
N PHE A 7 16.58 -26.43 -26.68
CA PHE A 7 16.38 -25.06 -26.23
C PHE A 7 16.79 -24.95 -24.76
N ASN A 8 17.81 -24.13 -24.51
CA ASN A 8 18.28 -23.75 -23.18
C ASN A 8 17.20 -22.89 -22.51
N ASN A 9 16.59 -23.38 -21.42
CA ASN A 9 15.66 -22.63 -20.60
C ASN A 9 16.40 -22.15 -19.34
N PRO A 10 16.89 -20.90 -19.27
CA PRO A 10 17.37 -20.38 -18.01
C PRO A 10 16.15 -20.01 -17.16
N GLY A 11 15.97 -20.74 -16.06
CA GLY A 11 14.89 -20.49 -15.10
C GLY A 11 14.94 -19.05 -14.60
N SER A 12 13.91 -18.27 -14.95
CA SER A 12 13.55 -17.08 -14.18
C SER A 12 12.66 -17.53 -13.03
N GLY A 13 13.32 -17.81 -11.90
CA GLY A 13 12.67 -17.90 -10.62
C GLY A 13 11.98 -16.57 -10.31
N TYR A 14 10.66 -16.61 -10.20
CA TYR A 14 9.92 -15.59 -9.48
C TYR A 14 10.40 -15.65 -8.02
N LEU A 15 11.16 -14.64 -7.60
CA LEU A 15 11.57 -14.52 -6.21
C LEU A 15 10.35 -14.09 -5.39
N GLN A 16 9.91 -15.01 -4.53
CA GLN A 16 8.93 -14.79 -3.48
C GLN A 16 9.38 -13.64 -2.57
N ASN A 17 8.48 -12.69 -2.30
CA ASN A 17 8.73 -11.61 -1.37
C ASN A 17 9.06 -12.18 0.02
N GLY A 18 10.25 -11.88 0.55
CA GLY A 18 10.71 -12.36 1.87
C GLY A 18 11.95 -13.28 1.91
N ALA A 19 12.60 -13.58 0.78
CA ALA A 19 13.87 -14.30 0.81
C ALA A 19 15.03 -13.36 1.18
N GLY A 20 15.57 -13.53 2.40
CA GLY A 20 16.73 -12.80 2.89
C GLY A 20 17.96 -13.00 2.01
N GLY A 21 18.24 -12.01 1.17
CA GLY A 21 19.52 -11.82 0.48
C GLY A 21 20.08 -10.47 0.91
N LEU A 22 21.30 -10.48 1.44
CA LEU A 22 22.07 -9.28 1.81
C LEU A 22 22.03 -8.26 0.65
N PRO A 23 21.72 -6.97 0.91
CA PRO A 23 21.66 -6.00 -0.18
C PRO A 23 23.07 -5.68 -0.70
N PRO A 24 23.22 -5.39 -2.01
CA PRO A 24 24.36 -4.67 -2.50
C PRO A 24 24.40 -3.30 -1.82
N THR A 25 25.59 -2.95 -1.34
CA THR A 25 26.04 -1.64 -0.81
C THR A 25 25.03 -0.49 -0.88
N GLY A 26 24.62 0.02 0.28
CA GLY A 26 24.15 1.41 0.46
C GLY A 26 22.69 1.61 0.88
N ALA A 27 21.83 0.60 0.80
CA ALA A 27 20.46 0.69 1.30
C ALA A 27 20.37 0.10 2.71
N ALA A 28 20.37 0.96 3.73
CA ALA A 28 20.01 0.53 5.09
C ALA A 28 18.51 0.18 5.10
N PRO A 29 18.12 -1.05 5.50
CA PRO A 29 16.73 -1.33 5.80
C PRO A 29 16.29 -0.40 6.93
N LEU A 30 15.20 0.34 6.73
CA LEU A 30 14.43 0.77 7.89
C LEU A 30 13.82 -0.50 8.50
N LEU A 31 13.51 -0.45 9.80
CA LEU A 31 12.94 -1.56 10.58
C LEU A 31 11.94 -2.38 9.74
N PRO A 32 11.87 -3.72 9.93
CA PRO A 32 11.03 -4.57 9.08
C PRO A 32 9.62 -3.97 8.99
N ASN A 33 9.20 -3.67 7.75
CA ASN A 33 7.94 -3.03 7.35
C ASN A 33 7.92 -1.50 7.07
N GLN A 34 9.06 -0.78 7.09
CA GLN A 34 9.08 0.68 6.81
C GLN A 34 9.65 1.07 5.44
N GLY A 35 9.73 0.11 4.51
CA GLY A 35 10.24 0.33 3.16
C GLY A 35 11.77 0.40 3.07
N ARG A 36 12.26 0.82 1.89
CA ARG A 36 13.68 0.85 1.55
C ARG A 36 14.07 2.23 1.05
N VAL A 37 15.18 2.77 1.54
CA VAL A 37 15.75 4.00 1.00
C VAL A 37 16.80 3.67 -0.06
N LEU A 38 16.62 4.20 -1.27
CA LEU A 38 17.61 4.22 -2.33
C LEU A 38 18.31 5.58 -2.32
N GLN A 39 19.64 5.60 -2.38
CA GLN A 39 20.40 6.84 -2.42
C GLN A 39 21.25 6.88 -3.70
N THR A 40 21.13 7.97 -4.46
CA THR A 40 21.94 8.24 -5.65
C THR A 40 22.46 9.68 -5.59
N GLY A 41 23.76 9.82 -5.33
CA GLY A 41 24.36 11.13 -5.04
C GLY A 41 23.66 11.82 -3.86
N PRO A 42 23.15 13.05 -4.03
CA PRO A 42 22.44 13.76 -2.97
C PRO A 42 20.98 13.30 -2.80
N LEU A 43 20.40 12.59 -3.78
CA LEU A 43 18.99 12.24 -3.80
C LEU A 43 18.69 10.98 -2.98
N ARG A 44 17.61 11.02 -2.21
CA ARG A 44 17.10 9.94 -1.37
C ARG A 44 15.66 9.61 -1.75
N VAL A 45 15.43 8.39 -2.22
CA VAL A 45 14.11 7.91 -2.64
C VAL A 45 13.64 6.86 -1.64
N LEU A 46 12.49 7.10 -1.02
CA LEU A 46 11.84 6.12 -0.15
C LEU A 46 10.89 5.25 -0.99
N CYS A 47 11.18 3.95 -1.04
CA CYS A 47 10.32 2.94 -1.66
C CYS A 47 9.47 2.24 -0.58
N ILE A 48 8.15 2.38 -0.66
CA ILE A 48 7.19 1.83 0.32
C ILE A 48 5.95 1.26 -0.38
N ALA A 49 5.09 0.58 0.37
CA ALA A 49 3.78 0.06 -0.06
C ALA A 49 2.78 0.17 1.10
N ASP A 50 1.53 -0.25 0.88
CA ASP A 50 0.59 -0.60 1.94
C ASP A 50 0.23 0.53 2.92
N VAL A 51 0.15 1.78 2.44
CA VAL A 51 -0.33 2.89 3.30
C VAL A 51 -1.84 2.89 3.47
N ARG A 52 -2.57 2.17 2.58
CA ARG A 52 -3.98 1.79 2.73
C ARG A 52 -4.87 2.98 3.11
N GLY A 53 -4.65 4.11 2.45
CA GLY A 53 -5.41 5.33 2.63
C GLY A 53 -4.93 6.29 3.72
N ASN A 54 -3.99 5.90 4.59
CA ASN A 54 -3.37 6.82 5.55
C ASN A 54 -2.25 7.63 4.89
N LEU A 55 -2.65 8.60 4.06
CA LEU A 55 -1.77 9.37 3.21
C LEU A 55 -0.91 10.35 4.01
N ARG A 56 -1.41 10.89 5.13
CA ARG A 56 -0.62 11.77 6.01
C ARG A 56 0.64 11.11 6.54
N SER A 57 0.61 9.80 6.80
CA SER A 57 1.78 9.04 7.27
C SER A 57 2.97 9.09 6.31
N LEU A 58 2.74 9.34 5.01
CA LEU A 58 3.80 9.51 4.02
C LEU A 58 4.74 10.65 4.37
N ASN A 59 4.23 11.73 4.98
CA ASN A 59 5.05 12.87 5.40
C ASN A 59 5.97 12.50 6.56
N ASP A 60 5.45 11.75 7.53
CA ASP A 60 6.25 11.28 8.68
C ASP A 60 7.32 10.30 8.21
N LEU A 61 6.96 9.37 7.32
CA LEU A 61 7.90 8.43 6.70
C LEU A 61 8.97 9.15 5.87
N ALA A 62 8.61 10.15 5.07
CA ALA A 62 9.56 10.97 4.33
C ALA A 62 10.54 11.69 5.25
N LYS A 63 10.05 12.29 6.35
CA LYS A 63 10.89 12.97 7.35
C LYS A 63 11.85 12.01 8.02
N GLN A 64 11.37 10.86 8.48
CA GLN A 64 12.20 9.83 9.13
C GLN A 64 13.27 9.28 8.17
N ALA A 65 12.91 9.03 6.92
CA ALA A 65 13.82 8.56 5.88
C ALA A 65 14.75 9.65 5.35
N ARG A 66 14.48 10.93 5.65
CA ARG A 66 15.06 12.10 4.96
C ARG A 66 14.97 11.93 3.45
N ALA A 67 13.79 11.57 2.96
CA ALA A 67 13.56 11.31 1.55
C ALA A 67 13.25 12.62 0.82
N ASP A 68 13.75 12.74 -0.39
CA ASP A 68 13.40 13.82 -1.32
C ASP A 68 12.20 13.43 -2.19
N HIS A 69 11.95 12.12 -2.35
CA HIS A 69 10.87 11.56 -3.15
C HIS A 69 10.37 10.25 -2.54
N ILE A 70 9.12 9.90 -2.83
CA ILE A 70 8.55 8.58 -2.51
C ILE A 70 8.16 7.86 -3.80
N ILE A 71 8.52 6.58 -3.88
CA ILE A 71 7.91 5.63 -4.81
C ILE A 71 7.05 4.68 -3.97
N HIS A 72 5.74 4.77 -4.14
CA HIS A 72 4.77 3.88 -3.53
C HIS A 72 4.38 2.78 -4.51
N THR A 73 4.40 1.53 -4.05
CA THR A 73 4.39 0.35 -4.94
C THR A 73 3.07 -0.43 -4.91
N GLY A 74 1.98 0.20 -4.44
CA GLY A 74 0.63 -0.37 -4.44
C GLY A 74 -0.01 -0.39 -3.06
N ASP A 75 -1.33 -0.51 -3.02
CA ASP A 75 -2.19 -0.37 -1.83
C ASP A 75 -2.06 1.05 -1.22
N PHE A 76 -2.19 2.07 -2.08
CA PHE A 76 -2.11 3.49 -1.72
C PHE A 76 -3.34 3.95 -0.94
N GLY A 77 -4.50 3.41 -1.27
CA GLY A 77 -5.83 3.85 -0.85
C GLY A 77 -6.52 4.70 -1.90
N PHE A 78 -6.55 4.26 -3.17
CA PHE A 78 -7.39 4.91 -4.19
C PHE A 78 -8.87 4.66 -3.94
N TYR A 79 -9.43 5.42 -2.99
CA TYR A 79 -10.85 5.44 -2.63
C TYR A 79 -11.30 6.89 -2.46
N ASP A 80 -12.27 7.30 -3.25
CA ASP A 80 -12.95 8.58 -3.14
C ASP A 80 -14.24 8.50 -2.28
N ASP A 81 -14.94 9.61 -2.14
CA ASP A 81 -16.18 9.70 -1.35
C ASP A 81 -17.32 8.82 -1.87
N THR A 82 -17.24 8.37 -3.12
CA THR A 82 -18.26 7.52 -3.76
C THR A 82 -17.90 6.04 -3.73
N SER A 83 -16.66 5.71 -3.36
CA SER A 83 -16.12 4.36 -3.44
C SER A 83 -16.78 3.40 -2.44
N LEU A 84 -17.18 3.89 -1.26
CA LEU A 84 -17.86 3.07 -0.25
C LEU A 84 -19.19 2.50 -0.77
N GLU A 85 -19.88 3.22 -1.65
CA GLU A 85 -21.14 2.74 -2.21
C GLU A 85 -20.91 1.62 -3.22
N ARG A 86 -19.90 1.77 -4.09
CA ARG A 86 -19.57 0.82 -5.17
C ARG A 86 -18.80 -0.41 -4.71
N ILE A 87 -17.98 -0.30 -3.67
CA ILE A 87 -17.09 -1.38 -3.24
C ILE A 87 -17.88 -2.65 -2.91
N ALA A 88 -17.40 -3.78 -3.44
CA ALA A 88 -17.98 -5.09 -3.19
C ALA A 88 -17.74 -5.54 -1.73
N GLU A 89 -18.70 -6.27 -1.15
CA GLU A 89 -18.66 -6.71 0.25
C GLU A 89 -17.37 -7.48 0.61
N LYS A 90 -16.88 -8.34 -0.28
CA LYS A 90 -15.64 -9.10 -0.07
C LYS A 90 -14.42 -8.17 0.01
N THR A 91 -14.33 -7.21 -0.91
CA THR A 91 -13.25 -6.23 -0.95
C THR A 91 -13.30 -5.31 0.26
N LEU A 92 -14.49 -4.82 0.63
CA LEU A 92 -14.68 -3.98 1.82
C LEU A 92 -14.22 -4.67 3.09
N LYS A 93 -14.54 -5.95 3.28
CA LYS A 93 -14.04 -6.72 4.44
C LYS A 93 -12.52 -6.82 4.47
N HIS A 94 -11.90 -7.05 3.31
CA HIS A 94 -10.45 -7.10 3.19
C HIS A 94 -9.80 -5.75 3.50
N VAL A 95 -10.28 -4.68 2.88
CA VAL A 95 -9.81 -3.30 3.14
C VAL A 95 -9.97 -2.94 4.61
N ALA A 96 -11.15 -3.20 5.20
CA ALA A 96 -11.42 -2.89 6.59
C ALA A 96 -10.48 -3.64 7.55
N GLN A 97 -10.22 -4.92 7.30
CA GLN A 97 -9.33 -5.75 8.11
C GLN A 97 -7.92 -5.14 8.23
N TYR A 98 -7.38 -4.60 7.12
CA TYR A 98 -6.02 -4.07 7.07
C TYR A 98 -5.93 -2.53 7.16
N SER A 99 -7.07 -1.83 7.22
CA SER A 99 -7.10 -0.36 7.20
C SER A 99 -6.46 0.23 8.46
N PRO A 100 -5.45 1.11 8.35
CA PRO A 100 -4.95 1.87 9.50
C PRO A 100 -5.93 2.95 9.98
N LEU A 101 -6.97 3.27 9.20
CA LEU A 101 -7.94 4.33 9.49
C LEU A 101 -9.17 3.83 10.27
N ILE A 102 -9.41 2.51 10.27
CA ILE A 102 -10.55 1.91 10.97
C ILE A 102 -10.12 1.45 12.36
N SER A 103 -10.93 1.76 13.37
CA SER A 103 -10.65 1.40 14.76
C SER A 103 -10.67 -0.11 14.98
N GLU A 104 -9.83 -0.59 15.89
CA GLU A 104 -9.74 -2.03 16.22
C GLU A 104 -11.08 -2.65 16.67
N PRO A 105 -11.94 -1.98 17.47
CA PRO A 105 -13.27 -2.49 17.78
C PRO A 105 -14.15 -2.70 16.54
N VAL A 106 -14.16 -1.76 15.60
CA VAL A 106 -14.93 -1.87 14.36
C VAL A 106 -14.41 -3.02 13.49
N LYS A 107 -13.08 -3.15 13.34
CA LYS A 107 -12.46 -4.28 12.62
C LYS A 107 -12.91 -5.62 13.19
N LYS A 108 -12.85 -5.77 14.52
CA LYS A 108 -13.30 -6.98 15.21
C LYS A 108 -14.78 -7.26 14.98
N ALA A 109 -15.63 -6.24 15.05
CA ALA A 109 -17.06 -6.38 14.81
C ALA A 109 -17.38 -6.78 13.36
N ILE A 110 -16.62 -6.27 12.38
CA ILE A 110 -16.72 -6.68 10.96
C ILE A 110 -16.29 -8.14 10.80
N GLN A 111 -15.16 -8.52 11.40
CA GLN A 111 -14.61 -9.87 11.33
C GLN A 111 -15.51 -10.93 12.00
N GLN A 112 -16.11 -10.58 13.14
CA GLN A 112 -17.08 -11.44 13.85
C GLN A 112 -18.32 -11.74 13.02
N GLY A 113 -18.63 -10.91 12.01
CA GLY A 113 -19.85 -11.04 11.23
C GLY A 113 -21.08 -10.59 12.00
N GLY A 114 -22.27 -10.89 11.45
CA GLY A 114 -23.55 -10.39 11.93
C GLY A 114 -24.55 -10.17 10.79
N PRO A 115 -25.79 -9.77 11.10
CA PRO A 115 -26.88 -9.76 10.13
C PRO A 115 -26.71 -8.63 9.10
N GLY A 116 -26.66 -9.01 7.83
CA GLY A 116 -26.59 -8.08 6.70
C GLY A 116 -25.17 -7.65 6.29
N PRO A 117 -25.05 -6.89 5.19
CA PRO A 117 -23.78 -6.36 4.70
C PRO A 117 -23.09 -5.42 5.69
N VAL A 118 -21.76 -5.28 5.60
CA VAL A 118 -20.98 -4.32 6.42
C VAL A 118 -21.53 -2.91 6.26
N LYS A 119 -21.84 -2.49 5.03
CA LYS A 119 -22.33 -1.14 4.70
C LYS A 119 -23.67 -0.76 5.38
N SER A 120 -24.50 -1.73 5.74
CA SER A 120 -25.76 -1.48 6.45
C SER A 120 -25.61 -1.49 7.97
N ARG A 121 -24.49 -1.99 8.47
CA ARG A 121 -24.25 -2.18 9.91
C ARG A 121 -23.41 -1.10 10.54
N PHE A 122 -22.53 -0.47 9.76
CA PHE A 122 -21.64 0.58 10.21
C PHE A 122 -21.88 1.84 9.39
N PRO A 123 -21.96 3.01 10.05
CA PRO A 123 -22.10 4.27 9.33
C PRO A 123 -20.81 4.60 8.55
N PRO A 124 -20.89 5.36 7.45
CA PRO A 124 -19.73 5.67 6.60
C PRO A 124 -18.54 6.29 7.34
N ASN A 125 -18.78 7.09 8.38
CA ASN A 125 -17.73 7.71 9.20
C ASN A 125 -16.93 6.70 10.05
N GLU A 126 -17.46 5.50 10.30
CA GLU A 126 -16.75 4.39 10.94
C GLU A 126 -16.01 3.50 9.92
N LEU A 127 -16.22 3.73 8.62
CA LEU A 127 -15.61 3.02 7.52
C LEU A 127 -14.77 3.95 6.60
N PRO A 128 -13.87 4.80 7.12
CA PRO A 128 -13.00 5.60 6.28
C PRO A 128 -12.11 4.67 5.44
N LEU A 129 -12.26 4.75 4.11
CA LEU A 129 -11.49 3.94 3.17
C LEU A 129 -10.16 4.61 2.79
N SER A 130 -10.10 5.94 2.79
CA SER A 130 -8.90 6.70 2.46
C SER A 130 -8.98 8.17 2.85
N GLU A 131 -7.82 8.80 3.01
CA GLU A 131 -7.65 10.25 3.07
C GLU A 131 -7.49 10.89 1.67
N LEU A 132 -7.61 10.11 0.58
CA LEU A 132 -7.49 10.61 -0.79
C LEU A 132 -8.40 11.81 -1.11
N PRO A 133 -9.69 11.87 -0.69
CA PRO A 133 -10.51 13.06 -0.90
C PRO A 133 -9.89 14.32 -0.30
N LEU A 134 -9.26 14.21 0.87
CA LEU A 134 -8.58 15.32 1.54
C LEU A 134 -7.30 15.74 0.81
N LEU A 135 -6.61 14.79 0.17
CA LEU A 135 -5.45 15.08 -0.66
C LEU A 135 -5.87 15.82 -1.94
N ILE A 136 -6.96 15.40 -2.58
CA ILE A 136 -7.49 16.03 -3.79
C ILE A 136 -8.03 17.44 -3.49
N SER A 137 -8.71 17.62 -2.36
CA SER A 137 -9.21 18.94 -1.92
C SER A 137 -8.08 19.90 -1.51
N GLY A 138 -6.90 19.36 -1.17
CA GLY A 138 -5.74 20.11 -0.71
C GLY A 138 -5.71 20.39 0.79
N GLU A 139 -6.64 19.80 1.56
CA GLU A 139 -6.63 19.79 3.03
C GLU A 139 -5.47 18.96 3.59
N VAL A 140 -5.08 17.91 2.86
CA VAL A 140 -3.82 17.17 3.04
C VAL A 140 -2.87 17.55 1.91
N LYS A 141 -1.61 17.77 2.26
CA LYS A 141 -0.53 17.98 1.29
C LYS A 141 0.63 17.05 1.60
N LEU A 142 1.27 16.55 0.54
CA LEU A 142 2.46 15.72 0.64
C LEU A 142 3.69 16.64 0.60
N ASP A 143 4.59 16.46 1.57
CA ASP A 143 5.76 17.33 1.76
C ASP A 143 6.81 17.13 0.65
N VAL A 144 6.80 15.95 0.02
CA VAL A 144 7.68 15.57 -1.09
C VAL A 144 6.88 14.94 -2.22
N PRO A 145 7.37 14.95 -3.47
CA PRO A 145 6.69 14.28 -4.57
C PRO A 145 6.55 12.77 -4.31
N VAL A 146 5.34 12.25 -4.55
CA VAL A 146 5.01 10.84 -4.41
C VAL A 146 4.55 10.30 -5.75
N TYR A 147 5.23 9.25 -6.22
CA TYR A 147 4.87 8.50 -7.42
C TYR A 147 4.29 7.16 -6.97
N THR A 148 3.14 6.79 -7.50
CA THR A 148 2.44 5.57 -7.07
C THR A 148 1.85 4.82 -8.25
N VAL A 149 1.54 3.56 -8.02
CA VAL A 149 0.81 2.68 -8.94
C VAL A 149 -0.42 2.14 -8.23
N TRP A 150 -1.40 1.68 -9.00
CA TRP A 150 -2.53 0.91 -8.45
C TRP A 150 -2.07 -0.46 -7.92
N GLY A 151 -2.60 -0.83 -6.77
CA GLY A 151 -2.55 -2.14 -6.14
C GLY A 151 -3.76 -3.01 -6.48
N ALA A 152 -3.83 -4.19 -5.87
CA ALA A 152 -4.81 -5.21 -6.23
C ALA A 152 -6.21 -5.01 -5.59
N CYS A 153 -6.29 -4.24 -4.51
CA CYS A 153 -7.51 -4.00 -3.75
C CYS A 153 -7.77 -2.49 -3.66
N GLU A 154 -8.00 -1.85 -4.80
CA GLU A 154 -8.27 -0.42 -4.95
C GLU A 154 -9.36 -0.21 -6.02
N ASP A 155 -10.04 0.94 -6.00
CA ASP A 155 -11.09 1.28 -6.99
C ASP A 155 -10.51 1.72 -8.34
#